data_AF-A0A7C3BA73-F1
#
_entry.id   AF-A0A7C3BA73-F1
#
_cell.length_a   1.000
_cell.length_b   1.000
_cell.length_c   1.000
_cell.angle_alpha   90.00
_cell.angle_beta   90.00
_cell.angle_gamma   90.00
#
_symmetry.space_group_name_H-M   'P 1'
#
loop_
_entity.id
_entity.type
_entity.pdbx_description
1 polymer ?
#
loop_
_entity_poly.entity_id
_entity_poly.type
_entity_poly.pdbx_seq_one_letter_code
_entity_poly.pdbx_strand_id
1 'polypeptide(L)'
;MRSHYHRLYIIVSLVVLLLVLGSLSVGAAGGTKRVGLVIRYSDGSVHTEVVTVPEDATTFDVLQAAHIEMVWTDMGFGPAICKIGNDGCPADNCFCDPAHFWGYWHLKPDGSGWESSMVGVGGYVPQDGDVEGFAWTDFDANFNPLVEPPVYTFEELLAMSQAPVQIPEPMTLLLMGSGLVGLAGYARRRSQR
;
A
#
# COMPACT_ATOMS: atom_id res chain seq x y z
N MET A 1 -39.25 57.61 8.11
CA MET A 1 -39.19 56.34 8.88
C MET A 1 -39.00 55.11 7.98
N ARG A 2 -39.83 54.85 6.96
CA ARG A 2 -39.76 53.66 6.07
C ARG A 2 -38.42 53.43 5.32
N SER A 3 -37.67 54.48 5.00
CA SER A 3 -36.36 54.41 4.30
C SER A 3 -35.19 53.96 5.20
N HIS A 4 -35.24 54.26 6.51
CA HIS A 4 -34.21 53.85 7.46
C HIS A 4 -34.26 52.35 7.74
N TYR A 5 -35.47 51.77 7.80
CA TYR A 5 -35.65 50.32 7.96
C TYR A 5 -35.13 49.56 6.73
N HIS A 6 -35.31 50.08 5.52
CA HIS A 6 -34.87 49.40 4.30
C HIS A 6 -33.33 49.35 4.18
N ARG A 7 -32.63 50.42 4.56
CA ARG A 7 -31.16 50.45 4.64
C ARG A 7 -30.62 49.51 5.72
N LEU A 8 -31.32 49.41 6.85
CA LEU A 8 -30.94 48.49 7.93
C LEU A 8 -31.06 47.03 7.49
N TYR A 9 -32.13 46.65 6.79
CA TYR A 9 -32.30 45.28 6.27
C TYR A 9 -31.22 44.88 5.25
N ILE A 10 -30.80 45.80 4.38
CA ILE A 10 -29.74 45.53 3.38
C ILE A 10 -28.39 45.30 4.09
N ILE A 11 -28.08 46.11 5.10
CA ILE A 11 -26.83 45.97 5.87
C ILE A 11 -26.83 44.65 6.64
N VAL A 12 -27.93 44.30 7.30
CA VAL A 12 -28.05 43.03 8.02
C VAL A 12 -27.93 41.84 7.06
N SER A 13 -28.58 41.90 5.90
CA SER A 13 -28.47 40.85 4.87
C SER A 13 -27.04 40.70 4.33
N LEU A 14 -26.31 41.80 4.14
CA LEU A 14 -24.92 41.77 3.69
C LEU A 14 -23.99 41.21 4.76
N VAL A 15 -24.20 41.57 6.03
CA VAL A 15 -23.41 41.05 7.16
C VAL A 15 -23.67 39.56 7.35
N VAL A 16 -24.92 39.11 7.27
CA VAL A 16 -25.26 37.68 7.33
C VAL A 16 -24.65 36.91 6.15
N LEU A 17 -24.69 37.46 4.93
CA LEU A 17 -24.07 36.83 3.76
C LEU A 17 -22.54 36.73 3.89
N LEU A 18 -21.89 37.76 4.43
CA LEU A 18 -20.45 37.77 4.70
C LEU A 18 -20.05 36.76 5.77
N LEU A 19 -20.87 36.58 6.81
CA LEU A 19 -20.64 35.56 7.86
C LEU A 19 -20.80 34.13 7.32
N VAL A 20 -21.76 33.90 6.42
CA VAL A 20 -21.94 32.59 5.76
C VAL A 20 -20.76 32.26 4.83
N LEU A 21 -20.23 33.24 4.10
CA LEU A 21 -19.07 33.05 3.21
C LEU A 21 -17.76 32.80 3.98
N GLY A 22 -17.60 33.36 5.19
CA GLY A 22 -16.43 33.13 6.05
C GLY A 22 -16.40 31.78 6.76
N SER A 23 -17.46 30.97 6.65
CA SER A 23 -17.60 29.67 7.32
C SER A 23 -17.13 28.48 6.47
N LEU A 24 -16.54 28.74 5.29
CA LEU A 24 -15.86 27.71 4.51
C LEU A 24 -14.53 27.39 5.21
N SER A 25 -14.60 26.55 6.23
CA SER A 25 -13.44 25.90 6.80
C SER A 25 -12.69 25.20 5.68
N VAL A 26 -11.52 25.74 5.30
CA VAL A 26 -10.51 24.94 4.61
C VAL A 26 -10.19 23.83 5.61
N GLY A 27 -10.73 22.63 5.38
CA GLY A 27 -10.33 21.45 6.14
C GLY A 27 -8.81 21.38 6.10
N ALA A 28 -8.17 21.14 7.25
CA ALA A 28 -6.75 20.89 7.28
C ALA A 28 -6.46 19.81 6.23
N ALA A 29 -5.80 20.18 5.15
CA ALA A 29 -5.19 19.20 4.28
C ALA A 29 -4.08 18.59 5.14
N GLY A 30 -4.42 17.52 5.86
CA GLY A 30 -3.42 16.72 6.57
C GLY A 30 -2.35 16.33 5.57
N GLY A 31 -1.09 16.45 5.96
CA GLY A 31 0.00 16.00 5.11
C GLY A 31 -0.14 14.51 4.82
N THR A 32 0.59 14.06 3.80
CA THR A 32 0.69 12.64 3.46
C THR A 32 2.14 12.20 3.61
N LYS A 33 2.35 10.97 4.04
CA LYS A 33 3.63 10.28 4.01
C LYS A 33 3.59 9.08 3.06
N ARG A 34 4.75 8.62 2.65
CA ARG A 34 4.98 7.43 1.86
C ARG A 34 5.75 6.44 2.70
N VAL A 35 5.29 5.21 2.71
CA VAL A 35 5.88 4.12 3.49
C VAL A 35 6.18 2.97 2.55
N GLY A 36 7.39 2.44 2.62
CA GLY A 36 7.77 1.23 1.94
C GLY A 36 7.18 0.01 2.64
N LEU A 37 6.71 -0.96 1.88
CA LEU A 37 6.16 -2.21 2.39
C LEU A 37 6.87 -3.38 1.73
N VAL A 38 7.37 -4.31 2.54
CA VAL A 38 8.00 -5.56 2.07
C VAL A 38 7.33 -6.75 2.76
N ILE A 39 6.67 -7.62 2.00
CA ILE A 39 5.97 -8.79 2.54
C ILE A 39 6.57 -10.05 1.94
N ARG A 40 7.10 -10.94 2.78
CA ARG A 40 7.61 -12.26 2.39
C ARG A 40 6.59 -13.35 2.71
N TYR A 41 6.11 -14.03 1.68
CA TYR A 41 5.16 -15.15 1.79
C TYR A 41 5.87 -16.46 2.16
N SER A 42 5.08 -17.48 2.50
CA SER A 42 5.58 -18.81 2.90
C SER A 42 6.32 -19.53 1.76
N ASP A 43 5.90 -19.29 0.52
CA ASP A 43 6.54 -19.82 -0.69
C ASP A 43 7.84 -19.09 -1.09
N GLY A 44 8.20 -18.05 -0.33
CA GLY A 44 9.38 -17.23 -0.56
C GLY A 44 9.18 -16.12 -1.60
N SER A 45 7.99 -16.00 -2.20
CA SER A 45 7.64 -14.84 -3.02
C SER A 45 7.55 -13.57 -2.15
N VAL A 46 7.71 -12.42 -2.79
CA VAL A 46 7.82 -11.13 -2.09
C VAL A 46 6.93 -10.10 -2.78
N HIS A 47 6.08 -9.43 -1.99
CA HIS A 47 5.37 -8.22 -2.41
C HIS A 47 6.14 -7.00 -1.92
N THR A 48 6.33 -6.02 -2.81
CA THR A 48 7.01 -4.76 -2.52
C THR A 48 6.17 -3.60 -3.04
N GLU A 49 5.96 -2.59 -2.21
CA GLU A 49 5.12 -1.45 -2.57
C GLU A 49 5.56 -0.18 -1.84
N VAL A 50 5.32 1.00 -2.45
CA VAL A 50 5.35 2.28 -1.74
C VAL A 50 3.93 2.79 -1.62
N VAL A 51 3.44 2.92 -0.40
CA VAL A 51 2.05 3.28 -0.10
C VAL A 51 2.00 4.72 0.38
N THR A 52 1.09 5.53 -0.18
CA THR A 52 0.85 6.90 0.29
C THR A 52 -0.33 6.93 1.25
N VAL A 53 -0.12 7.44 2.46
CA VAL A 53 -1.12 7.51 3.53
C VAL A 53 -1.08 8.87 4.26
N PRO A 54 -2.09 9.24 5.06
CA PRO A 54 -2.02 10.41 5.94
C PRO A 54 -0.80 10.40 6.88
N GLU A 55 -0.30 11.57 7.26
CA GLU A 55 0.88 11.72 8.15
C GLU A 55 0.73 11.05 9.52
N ASP A 56 -0.49 10.96 10.06
CA ASP A 56 -0.82 10.31 11.34
C ASP A 56 -1.21 8.82 11.21
N ALA A 57 -1.28 8.30 9.98
CA ALA A 57 -1.66 6.92 9.70
C ALA A 57 -0.70 5.90 10.33
N THR A 58 -1.25 4.83 10.86
CA THR A 58 -0.50 3.70 11.45
C THR A 58 -0.02 2.74 10.37
N THR A 59 0.84 1.78 10.71
CA THR A 59 1.21 0.69 9.78
C THR A 59 0.00 -0.16 9.38
N PHE A 60 -1.02 -0.26 10.23
CA PHE A 60 -2.26 -0.92 9.86
C PHE A 60 -2.99 -0.18 8.72
N ASP A 61 -3.00 1.16 8.75
CA ASP A 61 -3.56 1.98 7.67
C ASP A 61 -2.74 1.84 6.38
N VAL A 62 -1.41 1.70 6.48
CA VAL A 62 -0.53 1.37 5.35
C VAL A 62 -0.92 0.04 4.72
N LEU A 63 -1.11 -1.02 5.53
CA LEU A 63 -1.53 -2.33 5.03
C LEU A 63 -2.92 -2.30 4.38
N GLN A 64 -3.87 -1.52 4.93
CA GLN A 64 -5.21 -1.37 4.35
C GLN A 64 -5.19 -0.61 3.02
N ALA A 65 -4.25 0.31 2.82
CA ALA A 65 -4.10 1.08 1.59
C ALA A 65 -3.23 0.38 0.52
N ALA A 66 -2.49 -0.66 0.91
CA ALA A 66 -1.64 -1.45 0.01
C ALA A 66 -2.45 -2.32 -0.96
N HIS A 67 -1.86 -2.67 -2.09
CA HIS A 67 -2.45 -3.56 -3.10
C HIS A 67 -2.28 -5.04 -2.72
N ILE A 68 -2.82 -5.43 -1.57
CA ILE A 68 -2.74 -6.79 -1.02
C ILE A 68 -4.12 -7.28 -0.58
N GLU A 69 -4.34 -8.59 -0.67
CA GLU A 69 -5.49 -9.23 -0.03
C GLU A 69 -5.16 -9.51 1.43
N MET A 70 -5.73 -8.74 2.35
CA MET A 70 -5.50 -8.89 3.78
C MET A 70 -6.79 -9.27 4.52
N VAL A 71 -6.70 -10.24 5.42
CA VAL A 71 -7.72 -10.56 6.42
C VAL A 71 -7.15 -10.23 7.79
N TRP A 72 -7.93 -9.52 8.58
CA TRP A 72 -7.57 -9.10 9.93
C TRP A 72 -8.79 -9.19 10.85
N THR A 73 -8.55 -9.18 12.15
CA THR A 73 -9.60 -9.04 13.16
C THR A 73 -9.15 -8.07 14.24
N ASP A 74 -10.09 -7.36 14.86
CA ASP A 74 -9.82 -6.62 16.07
C ASP A 74 -9.77 -7.57 17.27
N MET A 75 -8.70 -7.50 18.05
CA MET A 75 -8.49 -8.30 19.26
C MET A 75 -8.85 -7.52 20.54
N GLY A 76 -9.42 -6.32 20.41
CA GLY A 76 -9.77 -5.41 21.51
C GLY A 76 -8.59 -4.57 22.03
N PHE A 77 -7.36 -4.99 21.76
CA PHE A 77 -6.13 -4.24 22.01
C PHE A 77 -5.46 -3.77 20.70
N GLY A 78 -6.13 -3.95 19.56
CA GLY A 78 -5.65 -3.55 18.25
C GLY A 78 -5.92 -4.61 17.17
N PRO A 79 -5.68 -4.25 15.90
CA PRO A 79 -5.86 -5.16 14.77
C PRO A 79 -4.75 -6.23 14.73
N ALA A 80 -5.16 -7.49 14.61
CA ALA A 80 -4.28 -8.61 14.34
C ALA A 80 -4.38 -9.01 12.86
N ILE A 81 -3.25 -9.20 12.20
CA ILE A 81 -3.19 -9.65 10.82
C ILE A 81 -3.29 -11.17 10.79
N CYS A 82 -4.41 -11.67 10.28
CA CYS A 82 -4.69 -13.10 10.24
C CYS A 82 -4.14 -13.76 8.98
N LYS A 83 -4.25 -13.06 7.84
CA LYS A 83 -3.84 -13.58 6.53
C LYS A 83 -3.47 -12.45 5.57
N ILE A 84 -2.45 -12.71 4.75
CA ILE A 84 -2.10 -11.88 3.59
C ILE A 84 -1.91 -12.81 2.38
N GLY A 85 -2.57 -12.52 1.26
CA GLY A 85 -2.57 -13.38 0.09
C GLY A 85 -3.11 -14.76 0.43
N ASN A 86 -2.31 -15.81 0.23
CA ASN A 86 -2.71 -17.19 0.54
C ASN A 86 -2.31 -17.65 1.95
N ASP A 87 -1.43 -16.93 2.63
CA ASP A 87 -0.83 -17.36 3.90
C ASP A 87 -1.56 -16.81 5.11
N GLY A 88 -1.99 -17.71 5.98
CA GLY A 88 -2.61 -17.40 7.26
C GLY A 88 -4.01 -17.96 7.43
N CYS A 89 -4.74 -17.40 8.40
CA CYS A 89 -5.99 -17.92 8.93
C CYS A 89 -7.19 -17.02 8.61
N PRO A 90 -8.43 -17.56 8.66
CA PRO A 90 -9.64 -16.75 8.58
C PRO A 90 -9.81 -15.86 9.82
N ALA A 91 -10.58 -14.77 9.70
CA ALA A 91 -10.74 -13.77 10.75
C ALA A 91 -11.35 -14.32 12.07
N ASP A 92 -12.29 -15.26 11.96
CA ASP A 92 -12.97 -15.87 13.10
C ASP A 92 -12.10 -16.86 13.90
N ASN A 93 -10.95 -17.25 13.33
CA ASN A 93 -9.93 -18.05 14.00
C ASN A 93 -8.53 -17.58 13.57
N CYS A 94 -8.21 -16.32 13.86
CA CYS A 94 -6.99 -15.64 13.40
C CYS A 94 -5.67 -16.37 13.70
N PHE A 95 -5.65 -17.18 14.77
CA PHE A 95 -4.49 -17.96 15.23
C PHE A 95 -4.76 -19.46 15.10
N CYS A 96 -5.35 -19.88 13.98
CA CYS A 96 -5.66 -21.28 13.69
C CYS A 96 -4.41 -22.17 13.51
N ASP A 97 -3.29 -21.58 13.10
CA ASP A 97 -1.99 -22.23 12.98
C ASP A 97 -1.21 -22.06 14.30
N PRO A 98 -0.84 -23.15 15.00
CA PRO A 98 -0.10 -23.06 16.25
C PRO A 98 1.40 -22.84 16.08
N ALA A 99 1.94 -22.96 14.86
CA ALA A 99 3.36 -22.88 14.56
C ALA A 99 3.75 -21.55 13.90
N HIS A 100 2.86 -20.98 13.09
CA HIS A 100 3.17 -19.81 12.27
C HIS A 100 2.28 -18.60 12.53
N PHE A 101 2.79 -17.42 12.23
CA PHE A 101 2.08 -16.14 12.28
C PHE A 101 2.74 -15.12 11.34
N TRP A 102 2.11 -13.95 11.19
CA TRP A 102 2.71 -12.81 10.50
C TRP A 102 3.62 -12.03 11.44
N GLY A 103 4.94 -12.21 11.28
CA GLY A 103 5.96 -11.41 11.95
C GLY A 103 6.01 -10.00 11.37
N TYR A 104 6.21 -9.01 12.24
CA TYR A 104 6.22 -7.58 11.89
C TYR A 104 7.56 -6.95 12.27
N TRP A 105 8.14 -6.20 11.34
CA TRP A 105 9.52 -5.73 11.38
C TRP A 105 9.63 -4.27 10.91
N HIS A 106 10.53 -3.52 11.55
CA HIS A 106 10.96 -2.20 11.10
C HIS A 106 12.32 -2.32 10.42
N LEU A 107 12.50 -1.71 9.25
CA LEU A 107 13.83 -1.63 8.65
C LEU A 107 14.70 -0.71 9.52
N LYS A 108 15.92 -1.16 9.85
CA LYS A 108 16.86 -0.32 10.61
C LYS A 108 17.19 0.95 9.81
N PRO A 109 17.41 2.10 10.46
CA PRO A 109 17.71 3.36 9.76
C PRO A 109 18.93 3.33 8.83
N ASP A 110 19.87 2.41 9.06
CA ASP A 110 21.06 2.21 8.22
C ASP A 110 20.82 1.25 7.03
N GLY A 111 19.62 0.69 6.91
CA GLY A 111 19.25 -0.28 5.89
C GLY A 111 19.98 -1.63 6.01
N SER A 112 20.60 -1.93 7.17
CA SER A 112 21.43 -3.13 7.33
C SER A 112 20.65 -4.41 7.62
N GLY A 113 19.37 -4.29 7.97
CA GLY A 113 18.51 -5.42 8.35
C GLY A 113 17.28 -4.96 9.11
N TRP A 114 16.65 -5.91 9.79
CA TRP A 114 15.36 -5.71 10.45
C TRP A 114 15.47 -5.67 11.97
N GLU A 115 14.51 -4.99 12.60
CA GLU A 115 14.21 -5.06 14.02
C GLU A 115 12.75 -5.48 14.20
N SER A 116 12.49 -6.55 14.96
CA SER A 116 11.12 -7.01 15.20
C SER A 116 10.37 -5.93 15.98
N SER A 117 9.14 -5.64 15.55
CA SER A 117 8.30 -4.70 16.27
C SER A 117 7.85 -5.27 17.61
N MET A 118 7.84 -4.42 18.63
CA MET A 118 7.33 -4.75 19.97
C MET A 118 5.88 -4.27 20.17
N VAL A 119 5.30 -3.62 19.15
CA VAL A 119 3.93 -3.11 19.17
C VAL A 119 3.19 -3.61 17.93
N GLY A 120 1.87 -3.74 18.04
CA GLY A 120 1.04 -4.15 16.90
C GLY A 120 0.99 -3.08 15.81
N VAL A 121 0.60 -3.49 14.59
CA VAL A 121 0.51 -2.62 13.41
C VAL A 121 -0.40 -1.41 13.59
N GLY A 122 -1.42 -1.50 14.45
CA GLY A 122 -2.31 -0.37 14.77
C GLY A 122 -1.76 0.58 15.84
N GLY A 123 -0.60 0.28 16.43
CA GLY A 123 0.04 1.08 17.49
C GLY A 123 1.30 1.82 17.06
N TYR A 124 1.80 1.58 15.85
CA TYR A 124 3.00 2.21 15.30
C TYR A 124 2.65 3.18 14.18
N VAL A 125 3.23 4.39 14.21
CA VAL A 125 3.09 5.41 13.18
C VAL A 125 4.45 5.59 12.50
N PRO A 126 4.65 5.02 11.29
CA PRO A 126 5.90 5.19 10.56
C PRO A 126 6.08 6.65 10.10
N GLN A 127 7.32 7.05 9.86
CA GLN A 127 7.70 8.32 9.25
C GLN A 127 7.66 8.23 7.72
N ASP A 128 7.72 9.38 7.05
CA ASP A 128 7.89 9.41 5.58
C ASP A 128 9.24 8.80 5.20
N GLY A 129 9.21 7.81 4.32
CA GLY A 129 10.39 7.07 3.89
C GLY A 129 10.75 5.86 4.73
N ASP A 130 10.02 5.57 5.81
CA ASP A 130 10.22 4.33 6.56
C ASP A 130 9.82 3.11 5.73
N VAL A 131 10.40 1.95 6.05
CA VAL A 131 10.07 0.67 5.43
C VAL A 131 9.63 -0.33 6.49
N GLU A 132 8.40 -0.81 6.32
CA GLU A 132 7.76 -1.80 7.19
C GLU A 132 7.78 -3.18 6.53
N GLY A 133 8.15 -4.19 7.31
CA GLY A 133 8.40 -5.55 6.86
C GLY A 133 7.44 -6.55 7.50
N PHE A 134 6.98 -7.51 6.69
CA PHE A 134 6.15 -8.61 7.14
C PHE A 134 6.66 -9.94 6.59
N ALA A 135 6.62 -10.99 7.40
CA ALA A 135 6.95 -12.33 6.94
C ALA A 135 6.06 -13.37 7.61
N TRP A 136 5.57 -14.34 6.84
CA TRP A 136 4.98 -15.55 7.40
C TRP A 136 6.10 -16.38 8.04
N THR A 137 6.03 -16.59 9.34
CA THR A 137 7.17 -17.05 10.14
C THR A 137 6.76 -17.98 11.28
N ASP A 138 7.66 -18.90 11.61
CA ASP A 138 7.71 -19.56 12.92
C ASP A 138 8.27 -18.62 14.00
N PHE A 139 8.34 -19.10 15.24
CA PHE A 139 8.94 -18.40 16.38
C PHE A 139 9.98 -19.22 17.16
N ASP A 140 10.87 -18.52 17.87
CA ASP A 140 11.82 -19.11 18.82
C ASP A 140 11.18 -19.44 20.18
N ALA A 141 11.98 -19.97 21.13
CA ALA A 141 11.50 -20.31 22.47
C ALA A 141 10.98 -19.10 23.30
N ASN A 142 11.28 -17.87 22.87
CA ASN A 142 10.85 -16.62 23.50
C ASN A 142 9.73 -15.94 22.69
N PHE A 143 9.14 -16.64 21.71
CA PHE A 143 8.10 -16.11 20.81
C PHE A 143 8.57 -14.99 19.88
N ASN A 144 9.88 -14.89 19.60
CA ASN A 144 10.38 -13.97 18.59
C ASN A 144 10.20 -14.56 17.18
N PRO A 145 9.77 -13.76 16.19
CA PRO A 145 9.71 -14.22 14.80
C PRO A 145 11.12 -14.58 14.29
N LEU A 146 11.21 -15.67 13.53
CA LEU A 146 12.48 -16.21 13.03
C LEU A 146 12.82 -15.81 11.59
N VAL A 147 11.80 -15.54 10.78
CA VAL A 147 11.95 -15.24 9.36
C VAL A 147 11.84 -13.75 9.14
N GLU A 148 12.91 -13.16 8.63
CA GLU A 148 12.94 -11.77 8.19
C GLU A 148 12.54 -11.68 6.70
N PRO A 149 11.83 -10.60 6.29
CA PRO A 149 11.69 -10.28 4.88
C PRO A 149 13.05 -9.91 4.26
N PRO A 150 13.21 -9.99 2.92
CA PRO A 150 14.39 -9.47 2.27
C PRO A 150 14.51 -7.95 2.48
N VAL A 151 15.75 -7.46 2.58
CA VAL A 151 16.01 -6.03 2.78
C VAL A 151 15.84 -5.27 1.46
N TYR A 152 14.96 -4.27 1.48
CA TYR A 152 14.84 -3.23 0.46
C TYR A 152 14.79 -1.87 1.16
N THR A 153 15.66 -0.96 0.77
CA THR A 153 15.59 0.44 1.21
C THR A 153 14.43 1.15 0.52
N PHE A 154 13.97 2.24 1.13
CA PHE A 154 12.89 3.04 0.56
C PHE A 154 13.23 3.59 -0.83
N GLU A 155 14.48 3.98 -1.07
CA GLU A 155 14.95 4.45 -2.37
C GLU A 155 14.87 3.36 -3.45
N GLU A 156 15.23 2.13 -3.10
CA GLU A 156 15.10 0.97 -4.00
C GLU A 156 13.63 0.68 -4.34
N LEU A 157 12.75 0.71 -3.34
CA LEU A 157 11.31 0.52 -3.54
C LEU A 157 10.72 1.60 -4.45
N LEU A 158 11.10 2.87 -4.24
CA LEU A 158 10.72 3.97 -5.12
C LEU A 158 11.21 3.74 -6.55
N ALA A 159 12.48 3.37 -6.73
CA ALA A 159 13.04 3.10 -8.04
C ALA A 159 12.31 1.95 -8.77
N MET A 160 11.95 0.89 -8.04
CA MET A 160 11.17 -0.23 -8.58
C MET A 160 9.75 0.21 -8.99
N SER A 161 9.10 1.07 -8.22
CA SER A 161 7.75 1.57 -8.54
C SER A 161 7.71 2.49 -9.78
N GLN A 162 8.83 3.14 -10.10
CA GLN A 162 8.96 4.12 -11.18
C GLN A 162 9.52 3.52 -12.48
N ALA A 163 9.90 2.24 -12.49
CA ALA A 163 10.49 1.61 -13.65
C ALA A 163 9.53 1.71 -14.85
N PRO A 164 9.95 2.30 -15.99
CA PRO A 164 9.09 2.42 -17.15
C PRO A 164 8.70 1.03 -17.64
N VAL A 165 7.39 0.80 -17.79
CA VAL A 165 6.87 -0.41 -18.43
C VAL A 165 7.51 -0.48 -19.81
N GLN A 166 8.41 -1.44 -20.03
CA GLN A 166 8.98 -1.67 -21.35
C GLN A 166 7.89 -2.22 -22.26
N ILE A 167 7.17 -1.32 -22.93
CA ILE A 167 6.29 -1.68 -24.02
C ILE A 167 7.21 -2.17 -25.14
N PRO A 168 7.16 -3.46 -25.56
CA PRO A 168 7.97 -3.91 -26.69
C PRO A 168 7.65 -3.01 -27.87
N GLU A 169 8.68 -2.38 -28.44
CA GLU A 169 8.53 -1.43 -29.52
C GLU A 169 7.63 -2.03 -30.62
N PRO A 170 6.75 -1.25 -31.25
CA PRO A 170 5.77 -1.76 -32.22
C PRO A 170 6.42 -2.56 -33.36
N MET A 171 7.70 -2.34 -33.63
CA MET A 171 8.51 -3.13 -34.57
C MET A 171 8.71 -4.59 -34.13
N THR A 172 8.82 -4.88 -32.84
CA THR A 172 8.96 -6.25 -32.30
C THR A 172 7.65 -7.04 -32.47
N LEU A 173 6.50 -6.39 -32.28
CA LEU A 173 5.18 -6.97 -32.58
C LEU A 173 5.00 -7.21 -34.08
N LEU A 174 5.45 -6.27 -34.93
CA LEU A 174 5.43 -6.41 -36.39
C LEU A 174 6.35 -7.52 -36.92
N LEU A 175 7.54 -7.70 -36.32
CA LEU A 175 8.48 -8.77 -36.66
C LEU A 175 7.92 -10.16 -36.29
N MET A 176 7.29 -10.29 -35.12
CA MET A 176 6.61 -11.52 -34.71
C MET A 176 5.41 -11.84 -35.62
N GLY A 177 4.61 -10.83 -35.99
CA GLY A 177 3.44 -11.01 -36.85
C GLY A 177 3.79 -11.36 -38.31
N SER A 178 4.83 -10.74 -38.87
CA SER A 178 5.24 -10.96 -40.26
C SER A 178 5.85 -12.35 -40.50
N GLY A 179 6.53 -12.94 -39.51
CA GLY A 179 7.06 -14.30 -39.59
C GLY A 179 5.97 -15.38 -39.82
N LEU A 180 4.82 -15.24 -39.16
CA LEU A 180 3.70 -16.17 -39.30
C LEU A 180 3.02 -16.09 -40.68
N VAL A 181 2.88 -14.87 -41.23
CA VAL A 181 2.32 -14.65 -42.57
C VAL A 181 3.26 -15.21 -43.65
N GLY A 182 4.57 -15.02 -43.50
CA GLY A 182 5.58 -15.57 -44.41
C GLY A 182 5.57 -17.11 -44.46
N LEU A 183 5.44 -17.77 -43.31
CA LEU A 183 5.37 -19.24 -43.23
C LEU A 183 4.07 -19.79 -43.84
N ALA A 184 2.93 -19.14 -43.60
CA ALA A 184 1.67 -19.53 -44.23
C ALA A 184 1.72 -19.38 -45.77
N GLY A 185 2.30 -18.29 -46.27
CA GLY A 185 2.53 -18.08 -47.69
C GLY A 185 3.45 -19.13 -48.33
N TYR A 186 4.55 -19.48 -47.65
CA TYR A 186 5.49 -20.52 -48.09
C TYR A 186 4.84 -21.91 -48.15
N ALA A 187 4.10 -22.30 -47.11
CA ALA A 187 3.40 -23.58 -47.05
C ALA A 187 2.36 -23.70 -48.18
N ARG A 188 1.59 -22.64 -48.43
CA ARG A 188 0.59 -22.61 -49.51
C ARG A 188 1.20 -22.68 -50.91
N ARG A 189 2.38 -22.08 -51.12
CA ARG A 189 3.08 -22.14 -52.42
C ARG A 189 3.67 -23.52 -52.70
N ARG A 190 4.07 -24.25 -51.66
CA ARG A 190 4.63 -25.61 -51.79
C ARG A 190 3.56 -26.65 -52.12
N SER A 191 2.30 -26.48 -51.71
CA SER A 191 1.23 -27.45 -52.00
C SER A 191 0.62 -27.32 -53.41
N GLN A 192 0.98 -26.28 -54.16
CA GLN A 192 0.49 -26.03 -55.53
C GLN A 192 1.49 -26.40 -56.63
N ARG A 193 2.64 -26.99 -56.29
CA ARG A 193 3.60 -27.59 -57.23
C ARG A 193 3.60 -29.10 -57.06
#